data_AF-A0A3D0WUU8-F1
#
_entry.id   AF-A0A3D0WUU8-F1
#
_cell.length_a   1.000
_cell.length_b   1.000
_cell.length_c   1.000
_cell.angle_alpha   90.00
_cell.angle_beta   90.00
_cell.angle_gamma   90.00
#
_symmetry.space_group_name_H-M   'P 1'
#
loop_
_entity.id
_entity.type
_entity.pdbx_description
1 polymer ?
#
loop_
_entity_poly.entity_id
_entity_poly.type
_entity_poly.pdbx_seq_one_letter_code
_entity_poly.pdbx_strand_id
1 'polypeptide(L)'
;MKTNLIQRLFLLSLLTGLLAVNSCTSKEKKNSVNVTQTDSTMLCVGYYWTEAEGKEFLEKQRREYTTAEDWKRRAEKIRNQILKGTGLEKFPEKCPLNPIFGDKRTYEGYQVQNVAFESLPGVYVTGSLYTPANAAKNLPGILNTHGHWAELDDYGRYRPDAQKRFAAMARMGAMVFAYDMVGYGQLAREHGWIHKHPEALKLQLWNSIRSIDFLLSIGADPERIAITGASGGGTQAFLLTAVDDRIAVSVPVVQVSAHFFGGCVCESGMQIHKTDNFQTNNVEIAACAAPRPMLVVSDGDDWTKNTPSVEYPHLQYIYGLFGKSQVVENAHLPADKHGYDYNKRVAVYPFLAKHLGLDVTKAVNPDGSLNEQNIVIEDIEALYPFDEKRPFPAHGIKTNDAVIWNSN
;
A
#
# COMPACT_ATOMS: atom_id res chain seq x y z
N MET A 1 -1.61 25.46 71.77
CA MET A 1 -1.20 26.51 72.73
C MET A 1 -0.55 27.64 71.96
N LYS A 2 -1.17 28.83 72.03
CA LYS A 2 -0.59 30.19 71.90
C LYS A 2 0.21 30.52 70.62
N THR A 3 -0.44 31.14 69.61
CA THR A 3 -0.65 32.60 69.36
C THR A 3 0.50 33.24 68.58
N ASN A 4 0.30 33.56 67.29
CA ASN A 4 0.00 34.89 66.69
C ASN A 4 1.27 35.78 66.59
N LEU A 5 1.53 36.55 65.53
CA LEU A 5 0.68 37.67 65.13
C LEU A 5 1.27 38.46 63.91
N ILE A 6 0.41 38.87 62.95
CA ILE A 6 0.39 40.15 62.15
C ILE A 6 1.40 40.33 60.97
N GLN A 7 1.11 40.89 59.78
CA GLN A 7 -0.08 41.40 59.03
C GLN A 7 0.40 41.81 57.61
N ARG A 8 -0.37 41.58 56.52
CA ARG A 8 -1.11 42.57 55.65
C ARG A 8 -0.24 43.68 54.99
N LEU A 9 -0.41 44.16 53.75
CA LEU A 9 -1.58 44.33 52.85
C LEU A 9 -1.10 44.73 51.42
N PHE A 10 -1.94 44.51 50.40
CA PHE A 10 -1.87 45.08 49.03
C PHE A 10 -2.33 46.56 48.99
N LEU A 11 -1.81 47.40 48.05
CA LEU A 11 -2.54 48.12 46.96
C LEU A 11 -1.72 49.27 46.29
N LEU A 12 -1.79 49.34 44.94
CA LEU A 12 -1.81 50.51 43.99
C LEU A 12 -0.65 51.57 44.01
N SER A 13 -0.18 52.24 42.95
CA SER A 13 -0.57 52.43 41.54
C SER A 13 0.42 53.36 40.78
N LEU A 14 0.43 53.25 39.43
CA LEU A 14 0.71 54.27 38.39
C LEU A 14 2.15 54.84 38.17
N LEU A 15 2.71 54.63 36.96
CA LEU A 15 2.93 55.72 35.98
C LEU A 15 3.23 55.20 34.56
N THR A 16 2.73 55.97 33.60
CA THR A 16 2.70 55.83 32.14
C THR A 16 4.04 56.11 31.43
N GLY A 17 4.26 55.50 30.27
CA GLY A 17 5.28 55.92 29.30
C GLY A 17 5.10 55.27 27.93
N LEU A 18 4.44 55.97 27.01
CA LEU A 18 4.47 55.71 25.56
C LEU A 18 5.89 55.96 25.04
N LEU A 19 6.42 55.08 24.18
CA LEU A 19 7.36 55.45 23.12
C LEU A 19 7.24 54.45 21.96
N ALA A 20 6.86 54.99 20.81
CA ALA A 20 6.76 54.29 19.54
C ALA A 20 8.15 54.03 18.95
N VAL A 21 8.36 52.84 18.39
CA VAL A 21 9.39 52.60 17.36
C VAL A 21 8.73 51.87 16.20
N ASN A 22 8.87 52.47 15.03
CA ASN A 22 8.31 52.05 13.76
C ASN A 22 9.33 51.21 12.97
N SER A 23 8.80 50.37 12.05
CA SER A 23 9.50 49.59 11.01
C SER A 23 10.19 48.30 11.49
N CYS A 24 10.16 47.17 10.78
CA CYS A 24 9.90 46.90 9.37
C CYS A 24 9.13 45.58 9.23
N THR A 25 8.07 45.58 8.43
CA THR A 25 7.29 44.40 8.07
C THR A 25 8.03 43.56 7.02
N SER A 26 8.52 42.37 7.38
CA SER A 26 8.66 41.26 6.43
C SER A 26 7.48 40.32 6.65
N LYS A 27 6.47 40.43 5.79
CA LYS A 27 5.42 39.42 5.68
C LYS A 27 6.07 38.13 5.17
N GLU A 28 6.42 37.23 6.07
CA GLU A 28 6.54 35.82 5.71
C GLU A 28 5.18 35.37 5.18
N LYS A 29 5.09 35.19 3.86
CA LYS A 29 4.00 34.45 3.25
C LYS A 29 4.11 33.02 3.76
N LYS A 30 3.39 32.72 4.84
CA LYS A 30 2.92 31.35 5.09
C LYS A 30 2.08 30.97 3.87
N ASN A 31 2.68 30.24 2.93
CA ASN A 31 1.92 29.46 1.98
C ASN A 31 1.16 28.41 2.79
N SER A 32 -0.04 28.78 3.23
CA SER A 32 -1.02 27.80 3.69
C SER A 32 -1.32 26.92 2.49
N VAL A 33 -0.77 25.70 2.52
CA VAL A 33 -1.14 24.64 1.60
C VAL A 33 -2.64 24.47 1.70
N ASN A 34 -3.36 24.71 0.60
CA ASN A 34 -4.76 24.34 0.49
C ASN A 34 -4.83 22.81 0.47
N VAL A 35 -4.82 22.19 1.64
CA VAL A 35 -5.31 20.82 1.79
C VAL A 35 -6.75 20.87 1.32
N THR A 36 -7.01 20.28 0.15
CA THR A 36 -8.37 20.18 -0.37
C THR A 36 -9.18 19.44 0.70
N GLN A 37 -10.08 20.14 1.39
CA GLN A 37 -10.91 19.52 2.42
C GLN A 37 -11.72 18.41 1.74
N THR A 38 -11.39 17.17 2.02
CA THR A 38 -12.19 16.02 1.60
C THR A 38 -13.57 16.17 2.21
N ASP A 39 -14.61 16.19 1.37
CA ASP A 39 -15.99 16.16 1.86
C ASP A 39 -16.24 14.81 2.53
N SER A 40 -16.28 14.81 3.86
CA SER A 40 -16.44 13.60 4.66
C SER A 40 -17.78 12.90 4.41
N THR A 41 -18.78 13.61 3.85
CA THR A 41 -20.09 13.01 3.51
C THR A 41 -20.02 12.07 2.29
N MET A 42 -18.95 12.16 1.50
CA MET A 42 -18.73 11.37 0.29
C MET A 42 -17.71 10.24 0.48
N LEU A 43 -17.25 10.00 1.71
CA LEU A 43 -16.37 8.88 2.02
C LEU A 43 -17.16 7.58 2.24
N CYS A 44 -16.60 6.48 1.74
CA CYS A 44 -17.06 5.13 2.05
C CYS A 44 -16.03 4.47 2.97
N VAL A 45 -16.22 4.52 4.29
CA VAL A 45 -15.23 4.07 5.28
C VAL A 45 -15.70 2.81 6.00
N GLY A 46 -14.79 1.85 6.17
CA GLY A 46 -15.03 0.63 6.94
C GLY A 46 -16.20 -0.18 6.37
N TYR A 47 -17.08 -0.66 7.26
CA TYR A 47 -18.34 -1.33 6.91
C TYR A 47 -19.38 -0.30 6.44
N TYR A 48 -19.09 0.37 5.33
CA TYR A 48 -19.96 1.40 4.75
C TYR A 48 -21.32 0.83 4.33
N TRP A 49 -21.31 -0.43 3.88
CA TRP A 49 -22.51 -1.18 3.55
C TRP A 49 -22.62 -2.42 4.42
N THR A 50 -23.85 -2.89 4.60
CA THR A 50 -24.13 -4.26 5.00
C THR A 50 -23.71 -5.23 3.89
N GLU A 51 -23.53 -6.50 4.25
CA GLU A 51 -23.24 -7.58 3.28
C GLU A 51 -24.32 -7.67 2.18
N ALA A 52 -25.59 -7.46 2.55
CA ALA A 52 -26.72 -7.48 1.62
C ALA A 52 -26.68 -6.31 0.64
N GLU A 53 -26.42 -5.09 1.10
CA GLU A 53 -26.28 -3.90 0.25
C GLU A 53 -25.09 -4.03 -0.71
N GLY A 54 -23.95 -4.54 -0.24
CA GLY A 54 -22.79 -4.79 -1.09
C GLY A 54 -23.09 -5.79 -2.20
N LYS A 55 -23.81 -6.88 -1.88
CA LYS A 55 -24.27 -7.86 -2.86
C LYS A 55 -25.25 -7.24 -3.86
N GLU A 56 -26.26 -6.52 -3.38
CA GLU A 56 -27.28 -5.88 -4.23
C GLU A 56 -26.64 -4.86 -5.18
N PHE A 57 -25.67 -4.07 -4.69
CA PHE A 57 -24.93 -3.15 -5.53
C PHE A 57 -24.25 -3.87 -6.70
N LEU A 58 -23.55 -4.97 -6.43
CA LEU A 58 -22.89 -5.77 -7.48
C LEU A 58 -23.90 -6.37 -8.46
N GLU A 59 -25.04 -6.88 -7.98
CA GLU A 59 -26.10 -7.43 -8.84
C GLU A 59 -26.73 -6.37 -9.75
N LYS A 60 -26.90 -5.14 -9.24
CA LYS A 60 -27.35 -3.99 -10.02
C LYS A 60 -26.32 -3.61 -11.07
N GLN A 61 -25.04 -3.46 -10.69
CA GLN A 61 -23.97 -3.07 -11.62
C GLN A 61 -23.79 -4.06 -12.78
N ARG A 62 -23.94 -5.38 -12.56
CA ARG A 62 -23.88 -6.38 -13.65
C ARG A 62 -24.90 -6.15 -14.78
N ARG A 63 -25.99 -5.41 -14.52
CA ARG A 63 -26.98 -5.08 -15.56
C ARG A 63 -26.54 -3.91 -16.44
N GLU A 64 -25.59 -3.10 -15.97
CA GLU A 64 -25.09 -1.90 -16.64
C GLU A 64 -23.90 -2.19 -17.58
N TYR A 65 -23.20 -3.31 -17.39
CA TYR A 65 -22.15 -3.79 -18.30
C TYR A 65 -22.36 -5.25 -18.69
N THR A 66 -22.67 -5.47 -19.97
CA THR A 66 -22.98 -6.82 -20.50
C THR A 66 -21.99 -7.28 -21.57
N THR A 67 -21.07 -6.39 -21.96
CA THR A 67 -20.01 -6.66 -22.92
C THR A 67 -18.65 -6.22 -22.39
N ALA A 68 -17.56 -6.71 -22.99
CA ALA A 68 -16.20 -6.28 -22.65
C ALA A 68 -16.04 -4.75 -22.81
N GLU A 69 -16.67 -4.17 -23.83
CA GLU A 69 -16.62 -2.74 -24.11
C GLU A 69 -17.38 -1.91 -23.06
N ASP A 70 -18.49 -2.43 -22.53
CA ASP A 70 -19.20 -1.78 -21.42
C ASP A 70 -18.33 -1.78 -20.16
N TRP A 71 -17.69 -2.91 -19.84
CA TRP A 71 -16.79 -3.00 -18.70
C TRP A 71 -15.59 -2.06 -18.87
N LYS A 72 -14.98 -1.97 -20.05
CA LYS A 72 -13.87 -1.01 -20.29
C LYS A 72 -14.29 0.42 -19.97
N ARG A 73 -15.48 0.85 -20.40
CA ARG A 73 -16.00 2.20 -20.07
C ARG A 73 -16.25 2.37 -18.57
N ARG A 74 -16.73 1.32 -17.88
CA ARG A 74 -16.92 1.33 -16.41
C ARG A 74 -15.57 1.41 -15.67
N ALA A 75 -14.61 0.59 -16.06
CA ALA A 75 -13.26 0.56 -15.50
C ALA A 75 -12.52 1.88 -15.70
N GLU A 76 -12.65 2.53 -16.86
CA GLU A 76 -12.10 3.87 -17.10
C GLU A 76 -12.69 4.91 -16.13
N LYS A 77 -14.00 4.91 -15.90
CA LYS A 77 -14.62 5.80 -14.89
C LYS A 77 -14.09 5.53 -13.48
N ILE A 78 -13.87 4.26 -13.12
CA ILE A 78 -13.29 3.86 -11.84
C ILE A 78 -11.86 4.38 -11.69
N ARG A 79 -11.00 4.16 -12.70
CA ARG A 79 -9.62 4.67 -12.72
C ARG A 79 -9.58 6.18 -12.56
N ASN A 80 -10.38 6.89 -13.35
CA ASN A 80 -10.48 8.35 -13.28
C ASN A 80 -10.94 8.82 -11.90
N GLN A 81 -11.90 8.12 -11.27
CA GLN A 81 -12.33 8.46 -9.92
C GLN A 81 -11.26 8.19 -8.86
N ILE A 82 -10.46 7.13 -8.99
CA ILE A 82 -9.33 6.87 -8.07
C ILE A 82 -8.31 8.02 -8.17
N LEU A 83 -7.91 8.37 -9.40
CA LEU A 83 -6.96 9.46 -9.64
C LEU A 83 -7.50 10.81 -9.17
N LYS A 84 -8.77 11.12 -9.44
CA LYS A 84 -9.43 12.32 -8.94
C LYS A 84 -9.57 12.36 -7.42
N GLY A 85 -10.08 11.28 -6.84
CA GLY A 85 -10.28 11.15 -5.40
C GLY A 85 -8.98 11.25 -4.61
N THR A 86 -7.86 10.82 -5.19
CA THR A 86 -6.52 10.96 -4.59
C THR A 86 -5.83 12.29 -4.93
N GLY A 87 -6.39 13.12 -5.81
CA GLY A 87 -5.72 14.34 -6.29
C GLY A 87 -4.48 14.04 -7.15
N LEU A 88 -4.49 12.91 -7.88
CA LEU A 88 -3.47 12.43 -8.81
C LEU A 88 -3.96 12.43 -10.27
N GLU A 89 -4.99 13.23 -10.62
CA GLU A 89 -5.43 13.42 -12.02
C GLU A 89 -4.27 13.86 -12.92
N LYS A 90 -3.40 14.69 -12.36
CA LYS A 90 -2.09 15.00 -12.91
C LYS A 90 -1.03 14.47 -11.95
N PHE A 91 -0.27 13.49 -12.40
CA PHE A 91 0.86 13.00 -11.63
C PHE A 91 1.89 14.11 -11.39
N PRO A 92 2.53 14.15 -10.20
CA PRO A 92 3.74 14.92 -10.01
C PRO A 92 4.79 14.54 -11.05
N GLU A 93 5.68 15.47 -11.38
CA GLU A 93 6.82 15.16 -12.24
C GLU A 93 7.66 14.04 -11.61
N LYS A 94 7.94 12.99 -12.37
CA LYS A 94 8.78 11.87 -11.92
C LYS A 94 10.22 12.33 -11.75
N CYS A 95 10.61 12.65 -10.52
CA CYS A 95 11.99 12.96 -10.18
C CYS A 95 12.94 11.75 -10.40
N PRO A 96 14.27 11.96 -10.50
CA PRO A 96 15.23 10.87 -10.43
C PRO A 96 15.05 10.04 -9.14
N LEU A 97 15.11 8.72 -9.23
CA LEU A 97 14.89 7.82 -8.08
C LEU A 97 16.00 7.90 -7.04
N ASN A 98 17.24 8.22 -7.44
CA ASN A 98 18.41 8.31 -6.56
C ASN A 98 18.50 7.17 -5.51
N PRO A 99 18.48 5.90 -5.94
CA PRO A 99 18.40 4.78 -5.00
C PRO A 99 19.66 4.67 -4.14
N ILE A 100 19.46 4.51 -2.85
CA ILE A 100 20.48 4.23 -1.83
C ILE A 100 20.37 2.74 -1.49
N PHE A 101 21.45 2.00 -1.72
CA PHE A 101 21.53 0.57 -1.42
C PHE A 101 22.32 0.32 -0.14
N GLY A 102 21.77 -0.52 0.72
CA GLY A 102 22.48 -1.11 1.86
C GLY A 102 23.41 -2.24 1.44
N ASP A 103 24.12 -2.80 2.42
CA ASP A 103 25.01 -3.94 2.19
C ASP A 103 24.21 -5.17 1.76
N LYS A 104 24.75 -5.91 0.80
CA LYS A 104 24.17 -7.17 0.33
C LYS A 104 24.42 -8.30 1.31
N ARG A 105 23.33 -8.95 1.74
CA ARG A 105 23.35 -10.11 2.64
C ARG A 105 22.86 -11.33 1.87
N THR A 106 23.66 -12.39 1.84
CA THR A 106 23.38 -13.58 1.02
C THR A 106 23.02 -14.77 1.91
N TYR A 107 22.00 -15.52 1.49
CA TYR A 107 21.45 -16.67 2.19
C TYR A 107 21.27 -17.84 1.20
N GLU A 108 20.66 -18.93 1.68
CA GLU A 108 20.39 -20.12 0.85
C GLU A 108 19.39 -19.81 -0.28
N GLY A 109 19.91 -19.54 -1.47
CA GLY A 109 19.13 -19.34 -2.70
C GLY A 109 18.60 -17.92 -2.93
N TYR A 110 18.79 -16.99 -1.97
CA TYR A 110 18.39 -15.59 -2.12
C TYR A 110 19.40 -14.63 -1.47
N GLN A 111 19.28 -13.35 -1.79
CA GLN A 111 20.03 -12.26 -1.17
C GLN A 111 19.09 -11.10 -0.84
N VAL A 112 19.44 -10.30 0.16
CA VAL A 112 18.68 -9.14 0.64
C VAL A 112 19.56 -7.90 0.59
N GLN A 113 19.00 -6.78 0.13
CA GLN A 113 19.58 -5.45 0.24
C GLN A 113 18.51 -4.48 0.73
N ASN A 114 18.83 -3.63 1.70
CA ASN A 114 17.92 -2.55 2.07
C ASN A 114 18.01 -1.47 1.00
N VAL A 115 16.87 -0.82 0.71
CA VAL A 115 16.77 0.19 -0.33
C VAL A 115 15.98 1.38 0.21
N ALA A 116 16.45 2.58 -0.10
CA ALA A 116 15.65 3.79 -0.08
C ALA A 116 15.75 4.50 -1.43
N PHE A 117 14.66 5.04 -1.95
CA PHE A 117 14.68 5.85 -3.19
C PHE A 117 13.64 6.98 -3.12
N GLU A 118 13.85 8.04 -3.89
CA GLU A 118 12.97 9.21 -3.94
C GLU A 118 11.73 8.95 -4.81
N SER A 119 10.54 9.00 -4.21
CA SER A 119 9.26 9.04 -4.95
C SER A 119 8.89 10.46 -5.35
N LEU A 120 9.24 11.44 -4.51
CA LEU A 120 9.22 12.89 -4.76
C LEU A 120 10.56 13.46 -4.26
N PRO A 121 10.97 14.68 -4.67
CA PRO A 121 12.16 15.32 -4.12
C PRO A 121 12.13 15.34 -2.58
N GLY A 122 13.09 14.65 -1.94
CA GLY A 122 13.20 14.50 -0.50
C GLY A 122 12.27 13.46 0.14
N VAL A 123 11.28 12.89 -0.56
CA VAL A 123 10.39 11.86 -0.01
C VAL A 123 10.92 10.48 -0.37
N TYR A 124 11.31 9.71 0.65
CA TYR A 124 11.89 8.38 0.47
C TYR A 124 10.87 7.26 0.66
N VAL A 125 10.84 6.34 -0.30
CA VAL A 125 10.26 5.00 -0.14
C VAL A 125 11.35 4.09 0.40
N THR A 126 11.12 3.51 1.58
CA THR A 126 12.05 2.60 2.24
C THR A 126 11.57 1.16 2.15
N GLY A 127 12.50 0.21 2.02
CA GLY A 127 12.15 -1.19 1.87
C GLY A 127 13.35 -2.11 1.84
N SER A 128 13.09 -3.38 1.54
CA SER A 128 14.11 -4.40 1.32
C SER A 128 13.86 -5.10 -0.02
N LEU A 129 14.92 -5.25 -0.80
CA LEU A 129 14.97 -5.93 -2.08
C LEU A 129 15.49 -7.35 -1.86
N TYR A 130 14.65 -8.35 -2.11
CA TYR A 130 15.02 -9.76 -2.12
C TYR A 130 15.19 -10.20 -3.57
N THR A 131 16.31 -10.86 -3.88
CA THR A 131 16.59 -11.37 -5.24
C THR A 131 17.16 -12.78 -5.16
N PRO A 132 17.11 -13.58 -6.24
CA PRO A 132 17.80 -14.87 -6.28
C PRO A 132 19.30 -14.66 -6.06
N ALA A 133 19.96 -15.58 -5.35
CA ALA A 133 21.40 -15.50 -5.10
C ALA A 133 22.21 -15.47 -6.42
N ASN A 134 21.73 -16.21 -7.43
CA ASN A 134 22.25 -16.19 -8.80
C ASN A 134 21.22 -15.51 -9.71
N ALA A 135 21.17 -14.18 -9.66
CA ALA A 135 20.21 -13.41 -10.44
C ALA A 135 20.47 -13.54 -11.95
N ALA A 136 19.50 -14.07 -12.68
CA ALA A 136 19.46 -13.96 -14.14
C ALA A 136 19.18 -12.50 -14.56
N LYS A 137 19.38 -12.19 -15.84
CA LYS A 137 18.89 -10.94 -16.43
C LYS A 137 17.36 -11.01 -16.56
N ASN A 138 16.69 -9.85 -16.50
CA ASN A 138 15.24 -9.71 -16.73
C ASN A 138 14.41 -10.61 -15.78
N LEU A 139 14.59 -10.45 -14.47
CA LEU A 139 13.78 -11.18 -13.50
C LEU A 139 12.36 -10.61 -13.46
N PRO A 140 11.32 -11.43 -13.25
CA PRO A 140 10.01 -10.95 -12.82
C PRO A 140 10.14 -10.07 -11.59
N GLY A 141 9.39 -8.97 -11.55
CA GLY A 141 9.29 -8.10 -10.38
C GLY A 141 8.07 -8.47 -9.53
N ILE A 142 8.17 -8.44 -8.21
CA ILE A 142 7.01 -8.59 -7.31
C ILE A 142 7.05 -7.51 -6.24
N LEU A 143 6.10 -6.58 -6.31
CA LEU A 143 5.84 -5.62 -5.25
C LEU A 143 5.09 -6.31 -4.12
N ASN A 144 5.60 -6.16 -2.90
CA ASN A 144 4.99 -6.71 -1.68
C ASN A 144 4.57 -5.57 -0.75
N THR A 145 3.29 -5.24 -0.78
CA THR A 145 2.67 -4.31 0.16
C THR A 145 2.27 -5.05 1.44
N HIS A 146 2.14 -4.33 2.54
CA HIS A 146 1.71 -4.88 3.82
C HIS A 146 0.48 -4.15 4.36
N GLY A 147 -0.23 -4.78 5.30
CA GLY A 147 -1.35 -4.21 6.04
C GLY A 147 -0.92 -3.64 7.40
N HIS A 148 -1.92 -3.40 8.25
CA HIS A 148 -1.81 -2.66 9.51
C HIS A 148 -1.37 -3.52 10.70
N TRP A 149 -0.24 -4.21 10.57
CA TRP A 149 0.38 -4.89 11.71
C TRP A 149 1.32 -3.90 12.40
N ALA A 150 0.89 -3.37 13.55
CA ALA A 150 1.51 -2.22 14.21
C ALA A 150 2.25 -2.55 15.52
N GLU A 151 2.06 -3.76 16.05
CA GLU A 151 2.76 -4.23 17.24
C GLU A 151 4.25 -4.45 16.92
N LEU A 152 5.14 -4.26 17.90
CA LEU A 152 6.58 -4.28 17.64
C LEU A 152 7.09 -5.62 17.11
N ASP A 153 6.54 -6.74 17.59
CA ASP A 153 6.85 -8.11 17.19
C ASP A 153 6.06 -8.58 15.95
N ASP A 154 5.02 -7.82 15.57
CA ASP A 154 4.16 -8.03 14.41
C ASP A 154 4.11 -6.72 13.62
N TYR A 155 5.28 -6.20 13.18
CA TYR A 155 5.38 -4.87 12.56
C TYR A 155 5.55 -4.92 11.04
N GLY A 156 4.52 -4.48 10.30
CA GLY A 156 4.56 -4.18 8.86
C GLY A 156 5.25 -5.24 7.99
N ARG A 157 6.26 -4.83 7.21
CA ARG A 157 7.07 -5.72 6.36
C ARG A 157 8.12 -6.53 7.11
N TYR A 158 8.41 -6.22 8.38
CA TYR A 158 9.51 -6.83 9.12
C TYR A 158 9.16 -8.18 9.73
N ARG A 159 7.88 -8.56 9.68
CA ARG A 159 7.34 -9.75 10.32
C ARG A 159 7.94 -11.05 9.80
N PRO A 160 8.06 -12.10 10.65
CA PRO A 160 8.62 -13.39 10.22
C PRO A 160 7.91 -14.03 9.02
N ASP A 161 6.57 -14.00 8.99
CA ASP A 161 5.78 -14.54 7.87
C ASP A 161 5.97 -13.74 6.57
N ALA A 162 6.17 -12.42 6.69
CA ALA A 162 6.45 -11.54 5.58
C ALA A 162 7.85 -11.79 5.00
N GLN A 163 8.87 -11.91 5.84
CA GLN A 163 10.22 -12.24 5.39
C GLN A 163 10.30 -13.62 4.71
N LYS A 164 9.61 -14.63 5.25
CA LYS A 164 9.42 -15.95 4.60
C LYS A 164 8.82 -15.78 3.21
N ARG A 165 7.77 -14.97 3.10
CA ARG A 165 7.13 -14.66 1.81
C ARG A 165 8.10 -14.08 0.79
N PHE A 166 8.86 -13.08 1.18
CA PHE A 166 9.76 -12.38 0.25
C PHE A 166 10.91 -13.27 -0.20
N ALA A 167 11.54 -13.97 0.74
CA ALA A 167 12.63 -14.88 0.45
C ALA A 167 12.16 -16.09 -0.39
N ALA A 168 10.98 -16.66 -0.11
CA ALA A 168 10.42 -17.74 -0.92
C ALA A 168 10.18 -17.29 -2.38
N MET A 169 9.55 -16.13 -2.58
CA MET A 169 9.35 -15.55 -3.91
C MET A 169 10.68 -15.26 -4.64
N ALA A 170 11.69 -14.79 -3.90
CA ALA A 170 13.02 -14.59 -4.46
C ALA A 170 13.70 -15.91 -4.84
N ARG A 171 13.61 -16.95 -3.99
CA ARG A 171 14.12 -18.29 -4.29
C ARG A 171 13.45 -18.91 -5.52
N MET A 172 12.16 -18.64 -5.75
CA MET A 172 11.47 -19.08 -6.97
C MET A 172 11.96 -18.36 -8.25
N GLY A 173 12.71 -17.26 -8.14
CA GLY A 173 13.30 -16.57 -9.29
C GLY A 173 12.84 -15.14 -9.52
N ALA A 174 12.17 -14.50 -8.55
CA ALA A 174 11.68 -13.13 -8.70
C ALA A 174 12.58 -12.08 -7.99
N MET A 175 12.58 -10.86 -8.51
CA MET A 175 13.01 -9.67 -7.81
C MET A 175 11.85 -9.15 -6.98
N VAL A 176 11.96 -9.20 -5.65
CA VAL A 176 10.88 -8.88 -4.73
C VAL A 176 11.22 -7.59 -3.99
N PHE A 177 10.35 -6.58 -4.09
CA PHE A 177 10.50 -5.35 -3.32
C PHE A 177 9.37 -5.22 -2.31
N ALA A 178 9.73 -5.37 -1.03
CA ALA A 178 8.84 -5.15 0.09
C ALA A 178 9.13 -3.77 0.69
N TYR A 179 8.14 -2.88 0.66
CA TYR A 179 8.31 -1.48 1.06
C TYR A 179 7.34 -1.05 2.15
N ASP A 180 7.76 -0.05 2.91
CA ASP A 180 7.01 0.48 4.03
C ASP A 180 5.79 1.25 3.55
N MET A 181 4.65 1.02 4.22
CA MET A 181 3.50 1.91 4.16
C MET A 181 3.90 3.31 4.65
N VAL A 182 3.15 4.32 4.21
CA VAL A 182 3.34 5.69 4.70
C VAL A 182 3.12 5.73 6.20
N GLY A 183 4.09 6.25 6.96
CA GLY A 183 4.02 6.27 8.42
C GLY A 183 4.26 4.92 9.09
N TYR A 184 4.93 3.98 8.40
CA TYR A 184 5.51 2.77 8.97
C TYR A 184 7.04 2.76 8.78
N GLY A 185 7.69 1.77 9.39
CA GLY A 185 9.12 1.52 9.22
C GLY A 185 10.00 2.52 9.93
N GLN A 186 11.25 2.61 9.46
CA GLN A 186 12.27 3.47 10.06
C GLN A 186 11.83 4.94 10.13
N LEU A 187 11.21 5.45 9.06
CA LEU A 187 10.79 6.85 8.98
C LEU A 187 9.73 7.21 10.03
N ALA A 188 8.89 6.26 10.44
CA ALA A 188 7.90 6.47 11.50
C ALA A 188 8.51 6.41 12.91
N ARG A 189 9.59 5.63 13.08
CA ARG A 189 10.25 5.46 14.38
C ARG A 189 11.28 6.55 14.68
N GLU A 190 11.99 7.00 13.66
CA GLU A 190 13.11 7.95 13.81
C GLU A 190 12.74 9.38 13.38
N HIS A 191 11.65 9.54 12.61
CA HIS A 191 11.17 10.83 12.11
C HIS A 191 9.66 10.98 12.37
N GLY A 192 9.10 12.14 12.01
CA GLY A 192 7.69 12.47 12.27
C GLY A 192 6.74 11.99 11.18
N TRP A 193 7.02 10.85 10.54
CA TRP A 193 6.09 10.25 9.58
C TRP A 193 4.97 9.53 10.30
N ILE A 194 3.72 9.93 10.05
CA ILE A 194 2.54 9.41 10.72
C ILE A 194 1.63 8.68 9.74
N HIS A 195 1.13 7.52 10.16
CA HIS A 195 0.28 6.70 9.28
C HIS A 195 -1.12 7.30 9.10
N LYS A 196 -1.70 7.84 10.18
CA LYS A 196 -3.03 8.47 10.18
C LYS A 196 -2.95 9.91 9.66
N HIS A 197 -2.42 10.08 8.45
CA HIS A 197 -2.34 11.36 7.76
C HIS A 197 -3.44 11.47 6.68
N PRO A 198 -4.08 12.65 6.48
CA PRO A 198 -5.10 12.81 5.43
C PRO A 198 -4.61 12.45 4.03
N GLU A 199 -3.32 12.65 3.75
CA GLU A 199 -2.69 12.32 2.46
C GLU A 199 -2.12 10.91 2.35
N ALA A 200 -2.31 10.03 3.35
CA ALA A 200 -1.68 8.71 3.39
C ALA A 200 -2.04 7.85 2.17
N LEU A 201 -3.32 7.82 1.75
CA LEU A 201 -3.76 7.07 0.57
C LEU A 201 -3.06 7.56 -0.70
N LYS A 202 -3.04 8.89 -0.93
CA LYS A 202 -2.38 9.53 -2.07
C LYS A 202 -0.88 9.22 -2.11
N LEU A 203 -0.19 9.38 -0.98
CA LEU A 203 1.23 9.06 -0.86
C LEU A 203 1.51 7.57 -1.11
N GLN A 204 0.69 6.66 -0.57
CA GLN A 204 0.87 5.22 -0.79
C GLN A 204 0.68 4.83 -2.25
N LEU A 205 -0.35 5.38 -2.91
CA LEU A 205 -0.58 5.10 -4.34
C LEU A 205 0.58 5.64 -5.18
N TRP A 206 1.03 6.87 -4.92
CA TRP A 206 2.19 7.44 -5.60
C TRP A 206 3.48 6.65 -5.35
N ASN A 207 3.77 6.30 -4.09
CA ASN A 207 4.92 5.47 -3.73
C ASN A 207 4.87 4.12 -4.46
N SER A 208 3.69 3.50 -4.57
CA SER A 208 3.51 2.24 -5.28
C SER A 208 3.77 2.36 -6.79
N ILE A 209 3.32 3.45 -7.44
CA ILE A 209 3.63 3.75 -8.84
C ILE A 209 5.15 3.90 -9.03
N ARG A 210 5.81 4.61 -8.11
CA ARG A 210 7.26 4.85 -8.14
C ARG A 210 8.07 3.59 -7.80
N SER A 211 7.50 2.65 -7.04
CA SER A 211 8.10 1.33 -6.80
C SER A 211 8.16 0.47 -8.07
N ILE A 212 7.20 0.61 -9.00
CA ILE A 212 7.31 -0.01 -10.34
C ILE A 212 8.49 0.62 -11.08
N ASP A 213 8.58 1.95 -11.10
CA ASP A 213 9.70 2.65 -11.75
C ASP A 213 11.05 2.21 -11.19
N PHE A 214 11.13 2.00 -9.86
CA PHE A 214 12.32 1.47 -9.21
C PHE A 214 12.70 0.08 -9.70
N LEU A 215 11.78 -0.90 -9.65
CA LEU A 215 12.06 -2.27 -10.14
C LEU A 215 12.55 -2.28 -11.59
N LEU A 216 11.89 -1.50 -12.46
CA LEU A 216 12.29 -1.39 -13.87
C LEU A 216 13.68 -0.78 -14.02
N SER A 217 14.01 0.24 -13.22
CA SER A 217 15.32 0.91 -13.29
C SER A 217 16.49 -0.01 -12.93
N ILE A 218 16.24 -1.08 -12.17
CA ILE A 218 17.25 -2.07 -11.76
C ILE A 218 17.16 -3.39 -12.55
N GLY A 219 16.40 -3.40 -13.65
CA GLY A 219 16.39 -4.51 -14.61
C GLY A 219 15.34 -5.59 -14.38
N ALA A 220 14.25 -5.28 -13.67
CA ALA A 220 13.06 -6.13 -13.69
C ALA A 220 12.44 -6.17 -15.09
N ASP A 221 11.84 -7.31 -15.44
CA ASP A 221 11.15 -7.50 -16.71
C ASP A 221 9.84 -6.68 -16.74
N PRO A 222 9.68 -5.73 -17.68
CA PRO A 222 8.49 -4.87 -17.75
C PRO A 222 7.19 -5.62 -18.00
N GLU A 223 7.24 -6.82 -18.59
CA GLU A 223 6.05 -7.62 -18.89
C GLU A 223 5.68 -8.59 -17.75
N ARG A 224 6.50 -8.66 -16.69
CA ARG A 224 6.33 -9.63 -15.59
C ARG A 224 6.46 -8.95 -14.22
N ILE A 225 5.73 -7.84 -14.03
CA ILE A 225 5.60 -7.20 -12.72
C ILE A 225 4.30 -7.65 -12.05
N ALA A 226 4.39 -8.19 -10.84
CA ALA A 226 3.24 -8.52 -10.01
C ALA A 226 3.16 -7.64 -8.77
N ILE A 227 1.99 -7.61 -8.15
CA ILE A 227 1.79 -7.04 -6.82
C ILE A 227 0.96 -7.97 -5.94
N THR A 228 1.36 -8.09 -4.68
CA THR A 228 0.62 -8.80 -3.65
C THR A 228 0.74 -8.12 -2.30
N GLY A 229 -0.31 -8.24 -1.49
CA GLY A 229 -0.35 -7.75 -0.12
C GLY A 229 -1.64 -8.16 0.55
N ALA A 230 -1.64 -8.16 1.88
CA ALA A 230 -2.79 -8.54 2.68
C ALA A 230 -3.41 -7.34 3.42
N SER A 231 -4.73 -7.38 3.64
CA SER A 231 -5.47 -6.32 4.35
C SER A 231 -5.31 -4.95 3.66
N GLY A 232 -4.88 -3.91 4.36
CA GLY A 232 -4.48 -2.62 3.75
C GLY A 232 -3.40 -2.75 2.65
N GLY A 233 -2.58 -3.80 2.68
CA GLY A 233 -1.68 -4.16 1.58
C GLY A 233 -2.43 -4.66 0.35
N GLY A 234 -3.52 -5.41 0.55
CA GLY A 234 -4.45 -5.79 -0.51
C GLY A 234 -5.12 -4.58 -1.15
N THR A 235 -5.47 -3.56 -0.35
CA THR A 235 -5.98 -2.26 -0.85
C THR A 235 -4.98 -1.60 -1.78
N GLN A 236 -3.72 -1.51 -1.36
CA GLN A 236 -2.65 -0.97 -2.22
C GLN A 236 -2.48 -1.80 -3.51
N ALA A 237 -2.57 -3.13 -3.41
CA ALA A 237 -2.42 -4.03 -4.55
C ALA A 237 -3.48 -3.78 -5.63
N PHE A 238 -4.77 -3.77 -5.26
CA PHE A 238 -5.82 -3.55 -6.26
C PHE A 238 -5.92 -2.10 -6.72
N LEU A 239 -5.56 -1.10 -5.90
CA LEU A 239 -5.55 0.30 -6.33
C LEU A 239 -4.43 0.56 -7.34
N LEU A 240 -3.22 0.09 -7.08
CA LEU A 240 -2.11 0.20 -8.02
C LEU A 240 -2.44 -0.50 -9.33
N THR A 241 -2.94 -1.75 -9.23
CA THR A 241 -3.34 -2.53 -10.42
C THR A 241 -4.39 -1.80 -11.25
N ALA A 242 -5.35 -1.12 -10.61
CA ALA A 242 -6.39 -0.39 -11.32
C ALA A 242 -5.80 0.75 -12.15
N VAL A 243 -4.87 1.54 -11.61
CA VAL A 243 -4.37 2.77 -12.26
C VAL A 243 -3.08 2.60 -13.07
N ASP A 244 -2.38 1.47 -12.95
CA ASP A 244 -1.12 1.21 -13.64
C ASP A 244 -1.16 -0.13 -14.39
N ASP A 245 -1.15 -0.06 -15.73
CA ASP A 245 -1.24 -1.22 -16.61
C ASP A 245 0.06 -2.04 -16.66
N ARG A 246 1.16 -1.55 -16.08
CA ARG A 246 2.44 -2.28 -15.98
C ARG A 246 2.38 -3.46 -15.01
N ILE A 247 1.39 -3.50 -14.12
CA ILE A 247 1.14 -4.70 -13.30
C ILE A 247 0.56 -5.78 -14.20
N ALA A 248 1.31 -6.87 -14.41
CA ALA A 248 0.90 -8.04 -15.17
C ALA A 248 0.07 -9.04 -14.34
N VAL A 249 0.28 -9.13 -13.03
CA VAL A 249 -0.40 -10.08 -12.13
C VAL A 249 -0.77 -9.43 -10.80
N SER A 250 -2.00 -9.60 -10.33
CA SER A 250 -2.49 -9.01 -9.08
C SER A 250 -2.94 -10.08 -8.08
N VAL A 251 -2.48 -9.98 -6.83
CA VAL A 251 -2.84 -10.94 -5.78
C VAL A 251 -3.21 -10.20 -4.49
N PRO A 252 -4.41 -9.57 -4.42
CA PRO A 252 -4.91 -8.99 -3.18
C PRO A 252 -5.37 -10.10 -2.22
N VAL A 253 -4.84 -10.08 -1.01
CA VAL A 253 -5.08 -11.10 0.02
C VAL A 253 -5.93 -10.51 1.14
N VAL A 254 -7.00 -11.20 1.53
CA VAL A 254 -7.87 -10.88 2.68
C VAL A 254 -8.32 -9.41 2.71
N GLN A 255 -8.73 -8.86 1.55
CA GLN A 255 -9.20 -7.47 1.47
C GLN A 255 -10.37 -7.19 0.55
N VAL A 256 -10.41 -7.77 -0.65
CA VAL A 256 -11.44 -7.44 -1.64
C VAL A 256 -12.82 -7.76 -1.07
N SER A 257 -13.66 -6.73 -0.91
CA SER A 257 -14.98 -6.84 -0.30
C SER A 257 -15.98 -5.93 -1.00
N ALA A 258 -17.21 -6.41 -1.14
CA ALA A 258 -18.29 -5.62 -1.70
C ALA A 258 -18.81 -4.55 -0.74
N HIS A 259 -18.60 -4.74 0.56
CA HIS A 259 -19.30 -4.00 1.63
C HIS A 259 -18.35 -3.33 2.64
N PHE A 260 -17.12 -3.85 2.78
CA PHE A 260 -16.04 -3.23 3.56
C PHE A 260 -15.05 -2.51 2.65
N PHE A 261 -14.82 -1.22 2.92
CA PHE A 261 -14.08 -0.32 2.03
C PHE A 261 -12.63 -0.06 2.50
N GLY A 262 -12.26 -0.56 3.68
CA GLY A 262 -11.03 -0.21 4.39
C GLY A 262 -11.32 0.66 5.60
N GLY A 263 -10.77 0.32 6.75
CA GLY A 263 -11.04 1.04 8.00
C GLY A 263 -10.10 2.23 8.22
N CYS A 264 -8.98 2.27 7.49
CA CYS A 264 -7.94 3.27 7.67
C CYS A 264 -8.05 4.42 6.65
N VAL A 265 -7.55 5.60 7.04
CA VAL A 265 -7.41 6.76 6.15
C VAL A 265 -6.54 6.46 4.92
N CYS A 266 -5.61 5.50 5.04
CA CYS A 266 -4.74 5.09 3.96
C CYS A 266 -5.42 4.18 2.91
N GLU A 267 -6.69 3.79 3.16
CA GLU A 267 -7.48 2.89 2.31
C GLU A 267 -8.70 3.61 1.72
N SER A 268 -9.41 4.35 2.56
CA SER A 268 -10.68 4.98 2.22
C SER A 268 -10.84 6.39 2.81
N GLY A 269 -9.73 7.01 3.24
CA GLY A 269 -9.73 8.39 3.78
C GLY A 269 -9.86 9.48 2.74
N MET A 270 -9.93 9.11 1.45
CA MET A 270 -10.18 10.03 0.35
C MET A 270 -11.32 9.55 -0.53
N GLN A 271 -11.85 10.46 -1.34
CA GLN A 271 -13.07 10.27 -2.11
C GLN A 271 -12.84 9.43 -3.39
N ILE A 272 -12.34 8.21 -3.27
CA ILE A 272 -12.08 7.31 -4.42
C ILE A 272 -13.29 6.46 -4.79
N HIS A 273 -14.25 6.30 -3.88
CA HIS A 273 -15.37 5.37 -4.06
C HIS A 273 -16.67 6.02 -4.52
N LYS A 274 -16.92 7.29 -4.17
CA LYS A 274 -18.24 7.92 -4.33
C LYS A 274 -18.18 9.41 -4.64
N THR A 275 -19.04 9.86 -5.55
CA THR A 275 -19.41 11.25 -5.82
C THR A 275 -20.93 11.31 -6.00
N ASP A 276 -21.50 12.50 -6.25
CA ASP A 276 -22.94 12.65 -6.52
C ASP A 276 -23.44 11.80 -7.69
N ASN A 277 -22.59 11.55 -8.70
CA ASN A 277 -22.98 10.90 -9.96
C ASN A 277 -22.24 9.59 -10.22
N PHE A 278 -21.49 9.08 -9.23
CA PHE A 278 -20.68 7.88 -9.38
C PHE A 278 -20.51 7.19 -8.03
N GLN A 279 -20.64 5.86 -8.02
CA GLN A 279 -20.24 5.05 -6.88
C GLN A 279 -19.64 3.73 -7.36
N THR A 280 -18.64 3.21 -6.68
CA THR A 280 -17.97 1.91 -6.92
C THR A 280 -17.67 1.24 -5.58
N ASN A 281 -17.21 -0.01 -5.59
CA ASN A 281 -16.64 -0.69 -4.43
C ASN A 281 -15.29 -1.35 -4.74
N ASN A 282 -14.67 -1.98 -3.74
CA ASN A 282 -13.35 -2.60 -3.87
C ASN A 282 -13.34 -3.81 -4.83
N VAL A 283 -14.48 -4.44 -5.09
CA VAL A 283 -14.61 -5.55 -6.06
C VAL A 283 -14.50 -5.03 -7.48
N GLU A 284 -15.24 -3.97 -7.83
CA GLU A 284 -15.14 -3.34 -9.15
C GLU A 284 -13.76 -2.70 -9.38
N ILE A 285 -13.14 -2.15 -8.33
CA ILE A 285 -11.75 -1.65 -8.40
C ILE A 285 -10.79 -2.82 -8.69
N ALA A 286 -10.86 -3.92 -7.95
CA ALA A 286 -10.03 -5.11 -8.22
C ALA A 286 -10.28 -5.67 -9.62
N ALA A 287 -11.52 -5.63 -10.10
CA ALA A 287 -11.88 -6.07 -11.44
C ALA A 287 -11.26 -5.22 -12.57
N CYS A 288 -10.73 -4.03 -12.29
CA CYS A 288 -9.95 -3.25 -13.26
C CYS A 288 -8.65 -3.97 -13.69
N ALA A 289 -8.28 -5.06 -12.99
CA ALA A 289 -7.26 -6.00 -13.45
C ALA A 289 -7.65 -6.70 -14.77
N ALA A 290 -8.94 -6.98 -15.00
CA ALA A 290 -9.38 -7.79 -16.14
C ALA A 290 -8.88 -7.24 -17.49
N PRO A 291 -8.33 -8.08 -18.39
CA PRO A 291 -8.23 -9.55 -18.30
C PRO A 291 -6.90 -10.09 -17.73
N ARG A 292 -6.10 -9.28 -17.03
CA ARG A 292 -4.80 -9.71 -16.46
C ARG A 292 -5.01 -10.72 -15.32
N PRO A 293 -4.13 -11.71 -15.12
CA PRO A 293 -4.30 -12.71 -14.07
C PRO A 293 -4.49 -12.11 -12.68
N MET A 294 -5.49 -12.60 -11.95
CA MET A 294 -5.75 -12.21 -10.56
C MET A 294 -6.12 -13.39 -9.66
N LEU A 295 -5.49 -13.47 -8.49
CA LEU A 295 -5.90 -14.37 -7.41
C LEU A 295 -6.42 -13.53 -6.24
N VAL A 296 -7.70 -13.69 -5.90
CA VAL A 296 -8.26 -13.11 -4.67
C VAL A 296 -8.22 -14.17 -3.58
N VAL A 297 -7.48 -13.91 -2.51
CA VAL A 297 -7.43 -14.82 -1.35
C VAL A 297 -8.38 -14.30 -0.29
N SER A 298 -9.21 -15.17 0.29
CA SER A 298 -10.20 -14.84 1.30
C SER A 298 -10.19 -15.85 2.44
N ASP A 299 -10.73 -15.47 3.59
CA ASP A 299 -10.88 -16.33 4.77
C ASP A 299 -12.30 -16.27 5.37
N GLY A 300 -12.54 -17.06 6.42
CA GLY A 300 -13.88 -17.19 7.03
C GLY A 300 -14.16 -16.22 8.19
N ASP A 301 -13.15 -15.49 8.68
CA ASP A 301 -13.21 -14.72 9.93
C ASP A 301 -13.18 -13.19 9.70
N ASP A 302 -13.25 -12.73 8.44
CA ASP A 302 -13.23 -11.32 8.10
C ASP A 302 -14.27 -10.91 7.04
N TRP A 303 -14.18 -9.65 6.57
CA TRP A 303 -15.05 -9.07 5.54
C TRP A 303 -14.97 -9.75 4.17
N THR A 304 -14.04 -10.69 3.97
CA THR A 304 -13.90 -11.50 2.75
C THR A 304 -14.61 -12.84 2.81
N LYS A 305 -15.27 -13.20 3.93
CA LYS A 305 -16.00 -14.48 4.10
C LYS A 305 -17.03 -14.78 3.00
N ASN A 306 -17.60 -13.74 2.39
CA ASN A 306 -18.61 -13.88 1.33
C ASN A 306 -18.00 -14.04 -0.07
N THR A 307 -16.68 -13.92 -0.22
CA THR A 307 -15.97 -13.94 -1.50
C THR A 307 -16.39 -15.10 -2.41
N PRO A 308 -16.51 -16.35 -1.94
CA PRO A 308 -16.89 -17.47 -2.80
C PRO A 308 -18.28 -17.32 -3.45
N SER A 309 -19.19 -16.58 -2.82
CA SER A 309 -20.61 -16.48 -3.21
C SER A 309 -21.02 -15.10 -3.74
N VAL A 310 -20.25 -14.05 -3.46
CA VAL A 310 -20.59 -12.66 -3.82
C VAL A 310 -19.49 -12.05 -4.70
N GLU A 311 -18.30 -11.81 -4.14
CA GLU A 311 -17.23 -11.07 -4.82
C GLU A 311 -16.63 -11.86 -5.98
N TYR A 312 -16.21 -13.12 -5.75
CA TYR A 312 -15.57 -13.94 -6.78
C TYR A 312 -16.46 -14.22 -7.98
N PRO A 313 -17.75 -14.61 -7.83
CA PRO A 313 -18.65 -14.75 -8.97
C PRO A 313 -18.80 -13.46 -9.79
N HIS A 314 -18.65 -12.29 -9.17
CA HIS A 314 -18.71 -11.00 -9.86
C HIS A 314 -17.43 -10.76 -10.67
N LEU A 315 -16.28 -11.07 -10.10
CA LEU A 315 -15.00 -11.04 -10.81
C LEU A 315 -15.01 -12.03 -11.99
N GLN A 316 -15.46 -13.26 -11.78
CA GLN A 316 -15.59 -14.26 -12.86
C GLN A 316 -16.50 -13.78 -13.98
N TYR A 317 -17.63 -13.14 -13.66
CA TYR A 317 -18.52 -12.56 -14.66
C TYR A 317 -17.80 -11.53 -15.52
N ILE A 318 -17.11 -10.56 -14.90
CA ILE A 318 -16.37 -9.52 -15.62
C ILE A 318 -15.27 -10.14 -16.50
N TYR A 319 -14.47 -11.07 -15.98
CA TYR A 319 -13.45 -11.76 -16.78
C TYR A 319 -14.08 -12.60 -17.91
N GLY A 320 -15.28 -13.13 -17.70
CA GLY A 320 -16.08 -13.82 -18.71
C GLY A 320 -16.46 -12.92 -19.88
N LEU A 321 -16.69 -11.62 -19.66
CA LEU A 321 -16.93 -10.64 -20.73
C LEU A 321 -15.75 -10.54 -21.71
N PHE A 322 -14.53 -10.88 -21.26
CA PHE A 322 -13.32 -10.94 -22.08
C PHE A 322 -12.99 -12.34 -22.61
N GLY A 323 -13.80 -13.37 -22.29
CA GLY A 323 -13.47 -14.77 -22.57
C GLY A 323 -12.26 -15.28 -21.77
N LYS A 324 -12.03 -14.74 -20.57
CA LYS A 324 -10.84 -14.97 -19.75
C LYS A 324 -11.17 -15.36 -18.30
N SER A 325 -12.31 -15.99 -18.04
CA SER A 325 -12.72 -16.41 -16.67
C SER A 325 -11.72 -17.35 -15.98
N GLN A 326 -10.87 -18.06 -16.75
CA GLN A 326 -9.87 -19.00 -16.25
C GLN A 326 -8.60 -18.36 -15.67
N VAL A 327 -8.42 -17.03 -15.79
CA VAL A 327 -7.26 -16.32 -15.19
C VAL A 327 -7.66 -15.47 -13.99
N VAL A 328 -8.88 -15.65 -13.48
CA VAL A 328 -9.29 -15.14 -12.17
C VAL A 328 -9.67 -16.29 -11.25
N GLU A 329 -8.98 -16.37 -10.11
CA GLU A 329 -9.09 -17.48 -9.17
C GLU A 329 -9.45 -16.95 -7.77
N ASN A 330 -10.13 -17.76 -6.96
CA ASN A 330 -10.33 -17.49 -5.54
C ASN A 330 -9.80 -18.66 -4.71
N ALA A 331 -8.86 -18.36 -3.81
CA ALA A 331 -8.46 -19.27 -2.74
C ALA A 331 -9.18 -18.86 -1.46
N HIS A 332 -10.24 -19.58 -1.11
CA HIS A 332 -10.99 -19.35 0.11
C HIS A 332 -10.60 -20.33 1.22
N LEU A 333 -10.30 -19.80 2.39
CA LEU A 333 -9.82 -20.53 3.55
C LEU A 333 -10.83 -20.37 4.70
N PRO A 334 -11.90 -21.18 4.76
CA PRO A 334 -13.04 -20.93 5.65
C PRO A 334 -12.74 -21.11 7.15
N ALA A 335 -11.70 -21.86 7.51
CA ALA A 335 -11.28 -22.10 8.89
C ALA A 335 -10.17 -21.15 9.36
N ASP A 336 -9.68 -20.32 8.45
CA ASP A 336 -8.57 -19.40 8.67
C ASP A 336 -9.06 -18.04 9.15
N LYS A 337 -8.12 -17.24 9.66
CA LYS A 337 -8.34 -15.87 10.11
C LYS A 337 -7.62 -14.84 9.24
N HIS A 338 -7.92 -13.57 9.50
CA HIS A 338 -7.31 -12.43 8.85
C HIS A 338 -5.77 -12.44 8.95
N GLY A 339 -5.09 -12.49 7.80
CA GLY A 339 -3.63 -12.47 7.75
C GLY A 339 -3.03 -12.90 6.42
N TYR A 340 -1.70 -13.01 6.38
CA TYR A 340 -0.92 -13.59 5.27
C TYR A 340 -0.06 -14.76 5.75
N ASP A 341 -0.69 -15.61 6.57
CA ASP A 341 -0.08 -16.80 7.15
C ASP A 341 0.17 -17.92 6.12
N TYR A 342 0.60 -19.07 6.65
CA TYR A 342 1.06 -20.22 5.87
C TYR A 342 0.06 -20.66 4.79
N ASN A 343 -1.23 -20.80 5.12
CA ASN A 343 -2.22 -21.33 4.18
C ASN A 343 -2.45 -20.37 3.01
N LYS A 344 -2.40 -19.04 3.27
CA LYS A 344 -2.49 -18.04 2.20
C LYS A 344 -1.26 -18.12 1.29
N ARG A 345 -0.06 -18.32 1.86
CA ARG A 345 1.18 -18.48 1.07
C ARG A 345 1.18 -19.75 0.22
N VAL A 346 0.63 -20.86 0.73
CA VAL A 346 0.41 -22.11 -0.03
C VAL A 346 -0.44 -21.85 -1.29
N ALA A 347 -1.48 -21.01 -1.20
CA ALA A 347 -2.28 -20.66 -2.37
C ALA A 347 -1.56 -19.70 -3.34
N VAL A 348 -0.81 -18.73 -2.81
CA VAL A 348 -0.23 -17.66 -3.63
C VAL A 348 0.99 -18.10 -4.45
N TYR A 349 1.89 -18.92 -3.89
CA TYR A 349 3.14 -19.27 -4.60
C TYR A 349 2.91 -19.98 -5.93
N PRO A 350 2.05 -21.03 -6.02
CA PRO A 350 1.80 -21.69 -7.29
C PRO A 350 1.19 -20.75 -8.33
N PHE A 351 0.29 -19.84 -7.90
CA PHE A 351 -0.32 -18.87 -8.80
C PHE A 351 0.70 -17.89 -9.40
N LEU A 352 1.55 -17.30 -8.55
CA LEU A 352 2.62 -16.42 -9.02
C LEU A 352 3.62 -17.17 -9.89
N ALA A 353 4.00 -18.40 -9.52
CA ALA A 353 4.91 -19.21 -10.30
C ALA A 353 4.37 -19.51 -11.70
N LYS A 354 3.10 -19.89 -11.80
CA LYS A 354 2.40 -20.12 -13.07
C LYS A 354 2.41 -18.86 -13.96
N HIS A 355 2.07 -17.70 -13.40
CA HIS A 355 1.85 -16.48 -14.20
C HIS A 355 3.11 -15.64 -14.46
N LEU A 356 4.18 -15.84 -13.68
CA LEU A 356 5.47 -15.15 -13.87
C LEU A 356 6.59 -16.06 -14.42
N GLY A 357 6.31 -17.36 -14.54
CA GLY A 357 7.30 -18.36 -14.97
C GLY A 357 8.38 -18.60 -13.91
N LEU A 358 7.99 -18.72 -12.65
CA LEU A 358 8.91 -18.98 -11.53
C LEU A 358 9.06 -20.49 -11.28
N ASP A 359 10.15 -20.88 -10.64
CA ASP A 359 10.37 -22.26 -10.19
C ASP A 359 9.74 -22.49 -8.81
N VAL A 360 8.48 -22.95 -8.81
CA VAL A 360 7.73 -23.23 -7.57
C VAL A 360 8.42 -24.26 -6.68
N THR A 361 9.25 -25.15 -7.23
CA THR A 361 9.94 -26.21 -6.46
C THR A 361 10.97 -25.65 -5.48
N LYS A 362 11.35 -24.38 -5.64
CA LYS A 362 12.25 -23.66 -4.72
C LYS A 362 11.56 -23.17 -3.45
N ALA A 363 10.23 -23.14 -3.42
CA ALA A 363 9.43 -22.67 -2.27
C ALA A 363 8.36 -23.66 -1.83
N VAL A 364 8.07 -24.71 -2.60
CA VAL A 364 7.05 -25.73 -2.30
C VAL A 364 7.66 -27.12 -2.51
N ASN A 365 7.50 -27.99 -1.51
CA ASN A 365 7.93 -29.38 -1.52
C ASN A 365 7.00 -30.24 -2.41
N PRO A 366 7.43 -31.43 -2.85
CA PRO A 366 6.59 -32.32 -3.65
C PRO A 366 5.25 -32.73 -3.00
N ASP A 367 5.16 -32.67 -1.68
CA ASP A 367 3.94 -32.96 -0.91
C ASP A 367 2.98 -31.75 -0.79
N GLY A 368 3.34 -30.60 -1.38
CA GLY A 368 2.58 -29.36 -1.34
C GLY A 368 2.86 -28.46 -0.13
N SER A 369 3.70 -28.89 0.82
CA SER A 369 4.11 -28.05 1.95
C SER A 369 5.10 -26.96 1.55
N LEU A 370 5.14 -25.85 2.27
CA LEU A 370 6.09 -24.77 1.99
C LEU A 370 7.51 -25.13 2.45
N ASN A 371 8.48 -24.88 1.58
CA ASN A 371 9.90 -25.03 1.85
C ASN A 371 10.51 -23.71 2.39
N GLU A 372 10.12 -23.32 3.60
CA GLU A 372 10.49 -22.04 4.23
C GLU A 372 11.38 -22.19 5.48
N GLN A 373 11.66 -23.42 5.91
CA GLN A 373 12.32 -23.73 7.18
C GLN A 373 13.73 -23.16 7.32
N ASN A 374 14.45 -23.00 6.20
CA ASN A 374 15.82 -22.46 6.17
C ASN A 374 15.86 -20.94 5.87
N ILE A 375 14.70 -20.28 5.78
CA ILE A 375 14.67 -18.83 5.55
C ILE A 375 15.08 -18.11 6.83
N VAL A 376 16.10 -17.26 6.72
CA VAL A 376 16.56 -16.44 7.83
C VAL A 376 15.60 -15.28 8.04
N ILE A 377 15.21 -15.08 9.30
CA ILE A 377 14.43 -13.93 9.76
C ILE A 377 15.41 -12.94 10.35
N GLU A 378 15.53 -11.78 9.73
CA GLU A 378 16.39 -10.69 10.21
C GLU A 378 15.64 -9.83 11.22
N ASP A 379 16.39 -9.23 12.16
CA ASP A 379 15.86 -8.22 13.06
C ASP A 379 15.40 -6.97 12.30
N ILE A 380 14.48 -6.20 12.88
CA ILE A 380 13.88 -5.02 12.26
C ILE A 380 14.97 -4.02 11.84
N GLU A 381 15.93 -3.76 12.73
CA GLU A 381 17.02 -2.81 12.54
C GLU A 381 17.96 -3.22 11.40
N ALA A 382 18.14 -4.54 11.18
CA ALA A 382 18.92 -5.05 10.05
C ALA A 382 18.26 -4.76 8.69
N LEU A 383 16.96 -4.45 8.69
CA LEU A 383 16.16 -4.13 7.50
C LEU A 383 15.98 -2.62 7.28
N TYR A 384 16.60 -1.78 8.10
CA TYR A 384 16.61 -0.32 7.91
C TYR A 384 17.57 0.10 6.79
N PRO A 385 17.16 0.96 5.85
CA PRO A 385 18.04 1.45 4.80
C PRO A 385 19.02 2.54 5.28
N PHE A 386 18.71 3.26 6.35
CA PHE A 386 19.57 4.32 6.88
C PHE A 386 20.29 3.87 8.15
N ASP A 387 21.58 4.15 8.22
CA ASP A 387 22.46 3.82 9.34
C ASP A 387 23.61 4.84 9.43
N GLU A 388 24.58 4.65 10.32
CA GLU A 388 25.73 5.55 10.44
C GLU A 388 26.60 5.63 9.17
N LYS A 389 26.63 4.56 8.36
CA LYS A 389 27.38 4.51 7.08
C LYS A 389 26.58 5.11 5.93
N ARG A 390 25.25 5.11 6.04
CA ARG A 390 24.27 5.58 5.06
C ARG A 390 23.27 6.49 5.79
N PRO A 391 23.68 7.69 6.21
CA PRO A 391 22.81 8.58 6.97
C PRO A 391 21.61 9.02 6.13
N PHE A 392 20.49 9.31 6.81
CA PHE A 392 19.33 9.89 6.15
C PHE A 392 19.73 11.18 5.41
N PRO A 393 19.40 11.32 4.11
CA PRO A 393 19.86 12.45 3.30
C PRO A 393 19.47 13.81 3.90
N ALA A 394 20.38 14.79 3.82
CA ALA A 394 20.19 16.11 4.44
C ALA A 394 18.97 16.86 3.88
N HIS A 395 18.61 16.63 2.61
CA HIS A 395 17.43 17.18 1.96
C HIS A 395 16.16 16.33 2.14
N GLY A 396 16.27 15.20 2.86
CA GLY A 396 15.15 14.30 3.10
C GLY A 396 14.06 14.93 3.97
N ILE A 397 12.81 14.71 3.57
CA ILE A 397 11.61 15.16 4.26
C ILE A 397 11.33 14.24 5.45
N LYS A 398 11.19 14.85 6.63
CA LYS A 398 11.07 14.12 7.91
C LYS A 398 9.63 14.00 8.43
N THR A 399 8.66 14.64 7.79
CA THR A 399 7.25 14.59 8.19
C THR A 399 6.34 14.61 6.97
N ASN A 400 5.15 14.01 7.08
CA ASN A 400 4.15 14.05 6.00
C ASN A 400 3.73 15.47 5.63
N ASP A 401 3.60 16.37 6.62
CA ASP A 401 3.18 17.77 6.42
C ASP A 401 4.17 18.59 5.57
N ALA A 402 5.42 18.15 5.49
CA ALA A 402 6.46 18.80 4.71
C ALA A 402 6.54 18.29 3.25
N VAL A 403 5.68 17.34 2.85
CA VAL A 403 5.61 16.88 1.46
C VAL A 403 5.10 17.99 0.55
N ILE A 404 5.83 18.21 -0.55
CA ILE A 404 5.47 19.18 -1.58
C ILE A 404 4.98 18.44 -2.83
N TRP A 405 3.70 18.63 -3.16
CA TRP A 405 3.08 18.11 -4.38
C TRP A 405 3.28 19.11 -5.52
N ASN A 406 4.39 19.01 -6.25
CA ASN A 406 4.62 19.80 -7.46
C ASN A 406 3.81 19.24 -8.64
N SER A 407 2.52 19.56 -8.70
CA SER A 407 1.69 19.37 -9.88
C SER A 407 1.68 20.67 -10.69
N ASN A 408 2.76 20.96 -11.43
CA ASN A 408 2.72 21.97 -12.49
C ASN A 408 1.81 21.47 -13.59
#